data_AF-A0A5K7Z3S4-F1
#
_entry.id   AF-A0A5K7Z3S4-F1
#
_cell.length_a   1.000
_cell.length_b   1.000
_cell.length_c   1.000
_cell.angle_alpha   90.00
_cell.angle_beta   90.00
_cell.angle_gamma   90.00
#
_symmetry.space_group_name_H-M   'P 1'
#
loop_
_entity.id
_entity.type
_entity.pdbx_description
1 polymer ?
#
loop_
_entity_poly.entity_id
_entity_poly.type
_entity_poly.pdbx_seq_one_letter_code
_entity_poly.pdbx_strand_id
1 'polypeptide(L)'
;MVHYSAEMLSPWWEESRPSDRPLYTDGVSYQAYYSEVGKAHHMGKDLTEVRSPQRKLVPDKVGLEKYEPTSLRGIAIKSKERAKHRFQNLYRCLNYRFLLSCWAELNKNAASGVDRVTAEAYKENLEANVKAQAKRLKQRRYRAKLVRRCYIPKENGKERPLGIPALEDRLLQLACAKILSTIFEADFVETSYGYRPNRSAREAIEDLQFNLQFGKYGYIVEADIKGFFDNIDHDWLLRMLRERIDDAAFLSLIRKWLKAGILDTDGKIIHPESGTPQGGVVSPVLANIYLHFALDLWFEKRVKINCRGNAFILRYADDFICAFQYRDDARRFYYELPERLANFNLSVAPEKTALLRFSRFHPGMERRIVFLGFETYWMEDSSGAVKVRQRTARKKLQGACRRIKEWIKENRHLKGREFIKALNRRLQGHYNYYNIPGNLESIWRFYFWALECAFKWLNRRGGKRKSFTWRIFNKAIELLGIAKPKMRIVNRQHRVFA
;
A
#
# COMPACT_ATOMS: atom_id res chain seq x y z
N MET A 1 -9.79 -42.13 -58.88
CA MET A 1 -10.62 -41.04 -59.45
C MET A 1 -11.72 -40.75 -58.44
N VAL A 2 -11.76 -39.53 -57.91
CA VAL A 2 -12.84 -38.79 -57.23
C VAL A 2 -12.15 -37.76 -56.31
N HIS A 3 -12.25 -36.50 -56.71
CA HIS A 3 -11.79 -35.31 -55.99
C HIS A 3 -12.73 -35.00 -54.82
N TYR A 4 -12.20 -34.51 -53.70
CA TYR A 4 -12.88 -33.53 -52.86
C TYR A 4 -11.90 -32.47 -52.35
N SER A 5 -12.45 -31.26 -52.17
CA SER A 5 -11.86 -29.93 -52.26
C SER A 5 -10.97 -29.49 -51.09
N ALA A 6 -10.11 -28.52 -51.39
CA ALA A 6 -9.17 -27.86 -50.49
C ALA A 6 -9.84 -26.75 -49.66
N GLU A 7 -10.51 -27.10 -48.57
CA GLU A 7 -10.99 -26.14 -47.56
C GLU A 7 -10.78 -26.70 -46.15
N MET A 8 -9.60 -26.48 -45.53
CA MET A 8 -9.43 -26.62 -44.07
C MET A 8 -8.08 -26.08 -43.53
N LEU A 9 -7.59 -24.95 -44.05
CA LEU A 9 -6.38 -24.29 -43.54
C LEU A 9 -6.53 -22.76 -43.52
N SER A 10 -7.34 -22.22 -42.61
CA SER A 10 -7.36 -20.78 -42.31
C SER A 10 -6.96 -20.48 -40.85
N PRO A 11 -5.99 -19.58 -40.60
CA PRO A 11 -5.61 -19.16 -39.25
C PRO A 11 -6.65 -18.20 -38.64
N TRP A 12 -7.05 -18.47 -37.40
CA TRP A 12 -8.11 -17.76 -36.64
C TRP A 12 -7.83 -16.27 -36.29
N TRP A 13 -6.85 -15.62 -36.94
CA TRP A 13 -6.44 -14.23 -36.70
C TRP A 13 -6.43 -13.35 -37.96
N GLU A 14 -6.85 -13.87 -39.12
CA GLU A 14 -6.96 -13.10 -40.37
C GLU A 14 -8.31 -12.41 -40.58
N GLU A 15 -9.36 -12.86 -39.88
CA GLU A 15 -10.69 -12.23 -39.95
C GLU A 15 -10.84 -11.16 -38.87
N SER A 16 -10.35 -9.93 -39.12
CA SER A 16 -10.89 -8.66 -38.59
C SER A 16 -9.89 -7.52 -38.83
N ARG A 17 -9.98 -6.85 -39.99
CA ARG A 17 -9.46 -5.47 -40.15
C ARG A 17 -10.52 -4.51 -39.58
N PRO A 18 -10.21 -3.61 -38.63
CA PRO A 18 -11.12 -2.53 -38.29
C PRO A 18 -11.06 -1.44 -39.37
N SER A 19 -12.22 -0.95 -39.79
CA SER A 19 -12.37 0.30 -40.52
C SER A 19 -12.08 1.49 -39.61
N ASP A 20 -11.44 2.52 -40.16
CA ASP A 20 -11.13 3.77 -39.47
C ASP A 20 -12.41 4.51 -39.09
N ARG A 21 -12.79 4.47 -37.80
CA ARG A 21 -13.63 5.48 -37.14
C ARG A 21 -13.22 5.64 -35.66
N PRO A 22 -13.23 6.88 -35.13
CA PRO A 22 -12.87 7.14 -33.75
C PRO A 22 -14.01 6.69 -32.82
N LEU A 23 -13.70 5.80 -31.88
CA LEU A 23 -14.64 5.40 -30.83
C LEU A 23 -14.39 6.21 -29.55
N TYR A 24 -15.30 7.14 -29.29
CA TYR A 24 -15.61 7.66 -27.96
C TYR A 24 -15.94 6.48 -27.02
N THR A 25 -15.38 6.47 -25.81
CA THR A 25 -15.70 5.46 -24.79
C THR A 25 -16.69 6.03 -23.77
N ASP A 26 -17.96 5.71 -23.95
CA ASP A 26 -18.97 5.73 -22.89
C ASP A 26 -18.79 4.52 -21.96
N GLY A 27 -19.12 4.74 -20.68
CA GLY A 27 -18.96 3.76 -19.62
C GLY A 27 -20.07 2.71 -19.61
N VAL A 28 -19.70 1.44 -19.42
CA VAL A 28 -20.62 0.41 -18.93
C VAL A 28 -19.85 -0.59 -18.04
N SER A 29 -20.41 -0.85 -16.85
CA SER A 29 -20.06 -1.91 -15.89
C SER A 29 -20.26 -3.32 -16.47
N TYR A 30 -19.76 -4.40 -15.84
CA TYR A 30 -20.57 -5.62 -15.55
C TYR A 30 -19.79 -6.72 -14.80
N GLN A 31 -20.61 -7.55 -14.15
CA GLN A 31 -20.48 -8.59 -13.12
C GLN A 31 -19.39 -9.68 -13.32
N ALA A 32 -18.94 -10.24 -12.18
CA ALA A 32 -18.24 -11.52 -12.12
C ALA A 32 -19.07 -12.50 -11.26
N TYR A 33 -19.32 -13.70 -11.80
CA TYR A 33 -20.02 -14.81 -11.15
C TYR A 33 -19.14 -15.46 -10.07
N TYR A 34 -19.73 -15.74 -8.90
CA TYR A 34 -19.14 -16.59 -7.87
C TYR A 34 -19.89 -17.93 -7.86
N SER A 35 -19.19 -19.04 -8.07
CA SER A 35 -19.75 -20.37 -7.79
C SER A 35 -19.62 -20.65 -6.30
N GLU A 36 -20.75 -21.00 -5.69
CA GLU A 36 -20.84 -21.66 -4.39
C GLU A 36 -20.04 -22.98 -4.44
N VAL A 37 -19.60 -23.47 -3.28
CA VAL A 37 -18.78 -24.67 -3.03
C VAL A 37 -17.30 -24.38 -2.78
N GLY A 38 -16.92 -24.60 -1.52
CA GLY A 38 -15.61 -24.35 -0.95
C GLY A 38 -14.50 -25.20 -1.56
N LYS A 39 -13.47 -24.51 -2.04
CA LYS A 39 -12.04 -24.81 -1.91
C LYS A 39 -11.28 -23.55 -2.34
N ALA A 40 -10.58 -22.91 -1.41
CA ALA A 40 -9.83 -21.70 -1.68
C ALA A 40 -8.70 -22.02 -2.67
N HIS A 41 -8.86 -21.63 -3.93
CA HIS A 41 -7.81 -21.77 -4.92
C HIS A 41 -6.68 -20.76 -4.64
N HIS A 42 -5.50 -21.35 -4.50
CA HIS A 42 -4.21 -20.76 -4.20
C HIS A 42 -3.91 -19.54 -5.09
N MET A 43 -3.84 -18.34 -4.50
CA MET A 43 -3.22 -17.16 -5.11
C MET A 43 -2.07 -16.75 -4.20
N GLY A 44 -0.89 -17.30 -4.53
CA GLY A 44 0.36 -17.14 -3.80
C GLY A 44 0.70 -15.68 -3.53
N LYS A 45 1.04 -15.42 -2.27
CA LYS A 45 1.39 -14.11 -1.76
C LYS A 45 2.66 -13.57 -2.36
N ASP A 46 2.50 -12.40 -2.94
CA ASP A 46 3.42 -11.25 -2.89
C ASP A 46 2.81 -10.10 -3.72
N LEU A 47 1.65 -10.34 -4.35
CA LEU A 47 0.66 -9.28 -4.55
C LEU A 47 0.09 -8.74 -3.22
N THR A 48 0.69 -9.05 -2.06
CA THR A 48 0.29 -8.47 -0.76
C THR A 48 1.44 -7.82 0.03
N GLU A 49 2.70 -7.90 -0.43
CA GLU A 49 3.76 -6.97 0.02
C GLU A 49 4.12 -5.93 -1.05
N VAL A 50 3.77 -6.18 -2.32
CA VAL A 50 3.90 -5.19 -3.42
C VAL A 50 2.52 -4.69 -3.93
N ARG A 51 1.42 -5.18 -3.35
CA ARG A 51 0.30 -4.27 -3.12
C ARG A 51 0.65 -3.58 -1.82
N SER A 52 1.12 -2.34 -1.92
CA SER A 52 0.80 -1.36 -0.89
C SER A 52 -0.63 -1.67 -0.44
N PRO A 53 -0.95 -1.77 0.85
CA PRO A 53 -2.28 -1.41 1.27
C PRO A 53 -2.41 0.11 1.09
N GLN A 54 -2.19 0.63 -0.12
CA GLN A 54 -3.23 1.39 -0.79
C GLN A 54 -4.43 0.44 -0.92
N ARG A 55 -5.07 0.13 0.22
CA ARG A 55 -6.50 0.41 0.25
C ARG A 55 -6.52 1.86 -0.23
N LYS A 56 -7.04 2.09 -1.44
CA LYS A 56 -7.54 3.41 -1.81
C LYS A 56 -8.55 3.77 -0.73
N LEU A 57 -8.07 4.28 0.40
CA LEU A 57 -8.86 4.98 1.40
C LEU A 57 -9.39 6.26 0.77
N VAL A 58 -8.77 6.68 -0.35
CA VAL A 58 -9.26 7.66 -1.30
C VAL A 58 -8.80 7.21 -2.70
N PRO A 59 -9.65 7.21 -3.74
CA PRO A 59 -9.20 7.06 -5.13
C PRO A 59 -8.18 8.14 -5.50
N ASP A 60 -7.33 7.89 -6.51
CA ASP A 60 -6.47 8.91 -7.12
C ASP A 60 -7.34 10.13 -7.46
N LYS A 61 -7.22 11.21 -6.68
CA LYS A 61 -7.99 12.44 -6.89
C LYS A 61 -7.25 13.32 -7.88
N VAL A 62 -7.35 12.97 -9.16
CA VAL A 62 -7.36 14.00 -10.21
C VAL A 62 -8.84 14.24 -10.50
N GLY A 63 -9.40 15.34 -9.96
CA GLY A 63 -10.75 15.81 -10.31
C GLY A 63 -11.87 15.68 -9.27
N LEU A 64 -11.60 15.70 -7.96
CA LEU A 64 -12.64 15.73 -6.90
C LEU A 64 -12.46 16.86 -5.88
N GLU A 65 -12.11 18.06 -6.35
CA GLU A 65 -12.21 19.30 -5.55
C GLU A 65 -13.68 19.75 -5.34
N LYS A 66 -14.67 19.05 -5.92
CA LYS A 66 -16.07 19.50 -5.93
C LYS A 66 -17.00 19.00 -4.82
N TYR A 67 -16.57 18.14 -3.88
CA TYR A 67 -17.45 17.66 -2.80
C TYR A 67 -16.75 17.35 -1.47
N GLU A 68 -15.84 18.22 -1.00
CA GLU A 68 -15.45 18.17 0.42
C GLU A 68 -16.54 18.82 1.28
N PRO A 69 -17.09 18.14 2.29
CA PRO A 69 -18.01 18.75 3.24
C PRO A 69 -17.42 20.03 3.82
N THR A 70 -18.20 21.12 3.85
CA THR A 70 -17.76 22.44 4.35
C THR A 70 -17.11 22.36 5.72
N SER A 71 -17.57 21.44 6.57
CA SER A 71 -16.97 21.17 7.89
C SER A 71 -15.54 20.65 7.82
N LEU A 72 -15.20 19.74 6.90
CA LEU A 72 -13.83 19.25 6.74
C LEU A 72 -12.91 20.34 6.21
N ARG A 73 -13.38 21.15 5.24
CA ARG A 73 -12.59 22.29 4.73
C ARG A 73 -12.28 23.29 5.84
N GLY A 74 -13.27 23.62 6.67
CA GLY A 74 -13.07 24.48 7.84
C GLY A 74 -12.08 23.91 8.86
N ILE A 75 -12.14 22.59 9.11
CA ILE A 75 -11.17 21.90 9.99
C ILE A 75 -9.76 21.98 9.39
N ALA A 76 -9.62 21.77 8.07
CA ALA A 76 -8.32 21.79 7.38
C ALA A 76 -7.64 23.17 7.49
N ILE A 77 -8.39 24.23 7.19
CA ILE A 77 -7.90 25.62 7.26
C ILE A 77 -7.46 25.94 8.68
N LYS A 78 -8.35 25.69 9.66
CA LYS A 78 -8.08 25.97 11.06
C LYS A 78 -6.90 25.16 11.62
N SER A 79 -6.71 23.92 11.14
CA SER A 79 -5.59 23.09 11.56
C SER A 79 -4.25 23.69 11.14
N LYS A 80 -4.16 24.22 9.91
CA LYS A 80 -2.96 24.85 9.38
C LYS A 80 -2.65 26.20 10.03
N GLU A 81 -3.68 27.02 10.23
CA GLU A 81 -3.51 28.37 10.79
C GLU A 81 -3.24 28.37 12.30
N ARG A 82 -3.76 27.37 13.03
CA ARG A 82 -3.71 27.32 14.49
C ARG A 82 -3.18 25.97 14.98
N ALA A 83 -1.84 25.84 14.99
CA ALA A 83 -1.14 24.62 15.37
C ALA A 83 -1.55 24.07 16.76
N LYS A 84 -1.78 24.95 17.75
CA LYS A 84 -2.18 24.56 19.11
C LYS A 84 -3.69 24.42 19.32
N HIS A 85 -4.51 24.60 18.27
CA HIS A 85 -5.96 24.52 18.43
C HIS A 85 -6.40 23.09 18.74
N ARG A 86 -7.23 22.95 19.79
CA ARG A 86 -7.91 21.72 20.14
C ARG A 86 -9.35 21.75 19.62
N PHE A 87 -9.68 20.81 18.74
CA PHE A 87 -10.96 20.70 18.06
C PHE A 87 -12.03 20.09 18.97
N GLN A 88 -13.16 20.78 19.07
CA GLN A 88 -14.35 20.33 19.81
C GLN A 88 -15.47 19.96 18.83
N ASN A 89 -16.52 19.28 19.31
CA ASN A 89 -17.73 18.95 18.56
C ASN A 89 -17.53 18.08 17.29
N LEU A 90 -16.41 17.36 17.18
CA LEU A 90 -16.12 16.44 16.07
C LEU A 90 -17.13 15.30 15.98
N TYR A 91 -17.65 14.81 17.11
CA TYR A 91 -18.67 13.76 17.15
C TYR A 91 -19.95 14.21 16.42
N ARG A 92 -20.31 15.50 16.48
CA ARG A 92 -21.47 16.06 15.78
C ARG A 92 -21.28 16.11 14.27
N CYS A 93 -20.04 16.12 13.78
CA CYS A 93 -19.74 16.05 12.35
C CYS A 93 -20.10 14.68 11.74
N LEU A 94 -20.22 13.62 12.55
CA LEU A 94 -20.60 12.26 12.13
C LEU A 94 -22.11 12.13 11.86
N ASN A 95 -22.64 13.00 11.01
CA ASN A 95 -24.05 13.07 10.65
C ASN A 95 -24.38 12.31 9.34
N TYR A 96 -25.68 12.18 9.04
CA TYR A 96 -26.19 11.49 7.85
C TYR A 96 -25.47 11.90 6.54
N ARG A 97 -25.39 13.20 6.26
CA ARG A 97 -24.78 13.71 5.02
C ARG A 97 -23.31 13.32 4.92
N PHE A 98 -22.57 13.43 6.03
CA PHE A 98 -21.16 13.07 6.04
C PHE A 98 -20.93 11.57 5.87
N LEU A 99 -21.70 10.73 6.56
CA LEU A 99 -21.64 9.27 6.39
C LEU A 99 -22.00 8.85 4.97
N LEU A 100 -23.02 9.48 4.36
CA LEU A 100 -23.40 9.20 2.97
C LEU A 100 -22.28 9.58 1.98
N SER A 101 -21.58 10.70 2.22
CA SER A 101 -20.39 11.05 1.41
C SER A 101 -19.26 10.02 1.55
N CYS A 102 -19.07 9.45 2.75
CA CYS A 102 -18.06 8.42 2.99
C CYS A 102 -18.40 7.09 2.30
N TRP A 103 -19.69 6.77 2.13
CA TRP A 103 -20.12 5.59 1.38
C TRP A 103 -19.61 5.59 -0.06
N ALA A 104 -19.60 6.76 -0.72
CA ALA A 104 -19.09 6.91 -2.08
C ALA A 104 -17.61 6.52 -2.20
N GLU A 105 -16.82 6.71 -1.15
CA GLU A 105 -15.39 6.40 -1.11
C GLU A 105 -15.08 5.01 -0.52
N LEU A 106 -16.02 4.41 0.21
CA LEU A 106 -15.82 3.11 0.86
C LEU A 106 -15.53 2.00 -0.17
N ASN A 107 -14.62 1.08 0.14
CA ASN A 107 -14.38 -0.10 -0.70
C ASN A 107 -15.54 -1.10 -0.57
N LYS A 108 -16.33 -1.22 -1.65
CA LYS A 108 -17.50 -2.11 -1.72
C LYS A 108 -17.13 -3.58 -1.89
N ASN A 109 -15.96 -3.88 -2.47
CA ASN A 109 -15.51 -5.25 -2.74
C ASN A 109 -14.87 -5.95 -1.52
N ALA A 110 -14.86 -5.30 -0.36
CA ALA A 110 -14.27 -5.86 0.84
C ALA A 110 -15.22 -6.86 1.49
N ALA A 111 -14.65 -8.00 1.92
CA ALA A 111 -15.38 -9.07 2.58
C ALA A 111 -16.22 -8.56 3.77
N SER A 112 -17.33 -9.24 4.02
CA SER A 112 -18.24 -8.89 5.11
C SER A 112 -17.64 -9.24 6.48
N GLY A 113 -18.09 -8.49 7.50
CA GLY A 113 -17.70 -8.69 8.89
C GLY A 113 -18.47 -9.86 9.52
N VAL A 114 -18.56 -9.86 10.86
CA VAL A 114 -19.28 -10.90 11.61
C VAL A 114 -20.78 -10.96 11.30
N ASP A 115 -21.37 -9.82 10.91
CA ASP A 115 -22.78 -9.70 10.56
C ASP A 115 -23.10 -10.15 9.13
N ARG A 116 -22.08 -10.53 8.35
CA ARG A 116 -22.19 -11.03 6.96
C ARG A 116 -22.90 -10.08 5.97
N VAL A 117 -23.21 -8.84 6.37
CA VAL A 117 -23.83 -7.84 5.49
C VAL A 117 -22.84 -7.40 4.42
N THR A 118 -23.22 -7.59 3.16
CA THR A 118 -22.43 -7.18 1.98
C THR A 118 -22.70 -5.72 1.61
N ALA A 119 -21.84 -5.14 0.77
CA ALA A 119 -22.04 -3.77 0.30
C ALA A 119 -23.24 -3.65 -0.63
N GLU A 120 -23.51 -4.69 -1.41
CA GLU A 120 -24.67 -4.80 -2.30
C GLU A 120 -25.97 -4.78 -1.48
N ALA A 121 -26.10 -5.67 -0.48
CA ALA A 121 -27.28 -5.72 0.38
C ALA A 121 -27.48 -4.43 1.17
N TYR A 122 -26.39 -3.84 1.69
CA TYR A 122 -26.49 -2.56 2.41
C TYR A 122 -26.95 -1.40 1.51
N LYS A 123 -26.63 -1.45 0.21
CA LYS A 123 -26.96 -0.41 -0.77
C LYS A 123 -28.45 -0.37 -1.11
N GLU A 124 -29.15 -1.51 -1.06
CA GLU A 124 -30.58 -1.61 -1.39
C GLU A 124 -31.43 -0.59 -0.60
N ASN A 125 -31.11 -0.40 0.68
CA ASN A 125 -31.76 0.57 1.57
C ASN A 125 -30.76 1.60 2.13
N LEU A 126 -29.83 2.07 1.29
CA LEU A 126 -28.69 2.89 1.70
C LEU A 126 -29.09 4.08 2.58
N GLU A 127 -30.05 4.91 2.13
CA GLU A 127 -30.42 6.11 2.88
C GLU A 127 -31.00 5.78 4.26
N ALA A 128 -31.90 4.80 4.33
CA ALA A 128 -32.53 4.38 5.57
C ALA A 128 -31.49 3.82 6.54
N ASN A 129 -30.58 2.97 6.03
CA ASN A 129 -29.49 2.38 6.81
C ASN A 129 -28.56 3.45 7.41
N VAL A 130 -28.13 4.43 6.60
CA VAL A 130 -27.24 5.51 7.05
C VAL A 130 -27.98 6.48 8.00
N LYS A 131 -29.26 6.80 7.75
CA LYS A 131 -30.09 7.60 8.67
C LYS A 131 -30.23 6.90 10.03
N ALA A 132 -30.48 5.59 10.02
CA ALA A 132 -30.59 4.79 11.24
C ALA A 132 -29.26 4.76 12.02
N GLN A 133 -28.12 4.60 11.32
CA GLN A 133 -26.80 4.66 11.94
C GLN A 133 -26.53 6.04 12.57
N ALA A 134 -26.79 7.14 11.83
CA ALA A 134 -26.65 8.50 12.34
C ALA A 134 -27.56 8.76 13.56
N LYS A 135 -28.78 8.24 13.56
CA LYS A 135 -29.70 8.32 14.71
C LYS A 135 -29.14 7.60 15.94
N ARG A 136 -28.61 6.38 15.78
CA ARG A 136 -27.95 5.63 16.87
C ARG A 136 -26.73 6.38 17.43
N LEU A 137 -25.95 7.05 16.58
CA LEU A 137 -24.83 7.89 17.00
C LEU A 137 -25.30 9.10 17.81
N LYS A 138 -26.31 9.84 17.31
CA LYS A 138 -26.88 11.00 18.01
C LYS A 138 -27.44 10.62 19.39
N GLN A 139 -28.08 9.46 19.48
CA GLN A 139 -28.62 8.90 20.73
C GLN A 139 -27.56 8.24 21.63
N ARG A 140 -26.28 8.23 21.24
CA ARG A 140 -25.18 7.54 21.94
C ARG A 140 -25.41 6.03 22.14
N ARG A 141 -26.27 5.42 21.33
CA ARG A 141 -26.61 3.98 21.36
C ARG A 141 -25.70 3.12 20.47
N TYR A 142 -24.73 3.72 19.79
CA TYR A 142 -23.76 2.97 18.98
C TYR A 142 -22.85 2.08 19.84
N ARG A 143 -22.74 0.81 19.43
CA ARG A 143 -21.82 -0.21 19.95
C ARG A 143 -21.02 -0.76 18.76
N ALA A 144 -19.70 -0.82 18.91
CA ALA A 144 -18.84 -1.46 17.91
C ALA A 144 -19.14 -2.96 17.89
N LYS A 145 -19.31 -3.54 16.70
CA LYS A 145 -19.48 -4.99 16.57
C LYS A 145 -18.13 -5.69 16.71
N LEU A 146 -18.18 -7.01 16.89
CA LEU A 146 -16.99 -7.84 16.86
C LEU A 146 -16.31 -7.75 15.50
N VAL A 147 -14.99 -7.82 15.51
CA VAL A 147 -14.16 -7.83 14.29
C VAL A 147 -13.94 -9.29 13.89
N ARG A 148 -14.22 -9.65 12.63
CA ARG A 148 -14.03 -11.03 12.16
C ARG A 148 -12.56 -11.28 11.81
N ARG A 149 -11.95 -12.35 12.35
CA ARG A 149 -10.58 -12.74 11.99
C ARG A 149 -10.53 -13.38 10.59
N CYS A 150 -9.47 -13.10 9.86
CA CYS A 150 -9.13 -13.73 8.60
C CYS A 150 -7.60 -13.82 8.49
N TYR A 151 -7.08 -15.02 8.24
CA TYR A 151 -5.66 -15.23 8.03
C TYR A 151 -5.33 -15.08 6.56
N ILE A 152 -4.31 -14.28 6.25
CA ILE A 152 -3.70 -14.28 4.92
C ILE A 152 -2.30 -14.87 5.09
N PRO A 153 -1.86 -15.88 4.31
CA PRO A 153 -0.57 -16.60 4.46
C PRO A 153 0.69 -15.70 4.47
N LYS A 154 1.93 -16.10 4.34
CA LYS A 154 3.08 -15.19 4.07
C LYS A 154 4.04 -15.99 3.20
N GLU A 155 4.92 -15.32 2.46
CA GLU A 155 5.93 -16.04 1.67
C GLU A 155 6.84 -16.91 2.55
N ASN A 156 7.02 -16.54 3.82
CA ASN A 156 7.78 -17.29 4.81
C ASN A 156 6.97 -18.38 5.53
N GLY A 157 5.77 -18.73 5.03
CA GLY A 157 4.91 -19.76 5.62
C GLY A 157 4.14 -19.36 6.87
N LYS A 158 4.44 -18.21 7.50
CA LYS A 158 3.66 -17.66 8.62
C LYS A 158 2.34 -17.07 8.12
N GLU A 159 1.39 -16.79 8.99
CA GLU A 159 0.15 -16.10 8.61
C GLU A 159 0.11 -14.67 9.16
N ARG A 160 -0.62 -13.78 8.47
CA ARG A 160 -0.94 -12.43 8.93
C ARG A 160 -2.41 -12.41 9.37
N PRO A 161 -2.69 -12.25 10.67
CA PRO A 161 -4.06 -12.12 11.14
C PRO A 161 -4.62 -10.75 10.72
N LEU A 162 -5.72 -10.74 9.99
CA LEU A 162 -6.50 -9.53 9.71
C LEU A 162 -7.82 -9.54 10.46
N GLY A 163 -8.23 -8.37 10.90
CA GLY A 163 -9.57 -8.08 11.38
C GLY A 163 -10.41 -7.40 10.29
N ILE A 164 -11.58 -7.96 10.02
CA ILE A 164 -12.58 -7.44 9.08
C ILE A 164 -13.75 -6.90 9.90
N PRO A 165 -13.88 -5.56 10.06
CA PRO A 165 -14.99 -4.97 10.78
C PRO A 165 -16.29 -5.10 9.98
N ALA A 166 -17.41 -5.02 10.69
CA ALA A 166 -18.74 -4.88 10.08
C ALA A 166 -18.82 -3.65 9.16
N LEU A 167 -19.71 -3.69 8.18
CA LEU A 167 -19.81 -2.65 7.17
C LEU A 167 -20.11 -1.27 7.77
N GLU A 168 -21.07 -1.18 8.69
CA GLU A 168 -21.40 0.07 9.39
C GLU A 168 -20.20 0.61 10.18
N ASP A 169 -19.43 -0.27 10.82
CA ASP A 169 -18.22 0.10 11.55
C ASP A 169 -17.15 0.62 10.60
N ARG A 170 -16.97 -0.03 9.44
CA ARG A 170 -16.04 0.45 8.40
C ARG A 170 -16.43 1.83 7.87
N LEU A 171 -17.73 2.08 7.66
CA LEU A 171 -18.25 3.37 7.20
C LEU A 171 -17.96 4.47 8.23
N LEU A 172 -18.23 4.20 9.51
CA LEU A 172 -17.99 5.17 10.59
C LEU A 172 -16.49 5.38 10.86
N GLN A 173 -15.70 4.32 10.79
CA GLN A 173 -14.23 4.39 10.85
C GLN A 173 -13.66 5.24 9.71
N LEU A 174 -14.22 5.13 8.50
CA LEU A 174 -13.81 5.98 7.37
C LEU A 174 -14.08 7.46 7.65
N ALA A 175 -15.27 7.77 8.14
CA ALA A 175 -15.63 9.14 8.50
C ALA A 175 -14.70 9.73 9.57
N CYS A 176 -14.39 8.94 10.61
CA CYS A 176 -13.44 9.36 11.65
C CYS A 176 -12.02 9.47 11.10
N ALA A 177 -11.59 8.55 10.23
CA ALA A 177 -10.28 8.60 9.62
C ALA A 177 -10.09 9.88 8.80
N LYS A 178 -11.13 10.29 8.03
CA LYS A 178 -11.10 11.56 7.27
C LYS A 178 -10.93 12.76 8.19
N ILE A 179 -11.72 12.86 9.27
CA ILE A 179 -11.58 13.94 10.26
C ILE A 179 -10.17 13.96 10.86
N LEU A 180 -9.67 12.81 11.31
CA LEU A 180 -8.34 12.69 11.91
C LEU A 180 -7.24 13.10 10.93
N SER A 181 -7.29 12.60 9.68
CA SER A 181 -6.34 12.96 8.65
C SER A 181 -6.39 14.46 8.38
N THR A 182 -7.58 15.07 8.29
CA THR A 182 -7.70 16.52 8.08
C THR A 182 -7.08 17.34 9.21
N ILE A 183 -7.17 16.88 10.46
CA ILE A 183 -6.55 17.55 11.61
C ILE A 183 -5.03 17.35 11.59
N PHE A 184 -4.56 16.11 11.59
CA PHE A 184 -3.14 15.79 11.85
C PHE A 184 -2.24 15.89 10.62
N GLU A 185 -2.77 15.91 9.40
CA GLU A 185 -1.93 16.06 8.19
C GLU A 185 -1.12 17.36 8.20
N ALA A 186 -1.61 18.41 8.87
CA ALA A 186 -0.88 19.67 9.06
C ALA A 186 0.28 19.56 10.06
N ASP A 187 0.28 18.56 10.94
CA ASP A 187 1.30 18.37 11.98
C ASP A 187 2.38 17.37 11.56
N PHE A 188 2.02 16.40 10.71
CA PHE A 188 2.92 15.32 10.33
C PHE A 188 4.18 15.85 9.63
N VAL A 189 5.33 15.39 10.10
CA VAL A 189 6.64 15.70 9.52
C VAL A 189 6.69 15.32 8.04
N GLU A 190 7.44 16.08 7.26
CA GLU A 190 7.54 15.91 5.82
C GLU A 190 8.17 14.58 5.38
N THR A 191 8.96 13.98 6.27
CA THR A 191 9.68 12.72 6.10
C THR A 191 8.83 11.47 6.32
N SER A 192 7.55 11.62 6.68
CA SER A 192 6.60 10.52 6.86
C SER A 192 5.70 10.37 5.63
N TYR A 193 5.68 9.19 5.00
CA TYR A 193 4.97 8.97 3.72
C TYR A 193 3.80 7.98 3.82
N GLY A 194 3.95 6.92 4.63
CA GLY A 194 2.98 5.82 4.66
C GLY A 194 1.57 6.27 5.00
N TYR A 195 0.56 5.75 4.29
CA TYR A 195 -0.87 6.01 4.52
C TYR A 195 -1.32 7.48 4.51
N ARG A 196 -0.54 8.38 3.93
CA ARG A 196 -0.89 9.80 3.82
C ARG A 196 -1.44 10.15 2.43
N PRO A 197 -2.37 11.11 2.34
CA PRO A 197 -2.86 11.60 1.05
C PRO A 197 -1.72 12.23 0.25
N ASN A 198 -1.69 12.00 -1.06
CA ASN A 198 -0.68 12.56 -1.98
C ASN A 198 0.77 12.22 -1.58
N ARG A 199 0.97 11.07 -0.93
CA ARG A 199 2.29 10.49 -0.63
C ARG A 199 2.29 9.04 -1.09
N SER A 200 3.35 8.63 -1.78
CA SER A 200 3.51 7.26 -2.27
C SER A 200 4.85 6.65 -1.87
N ALA A 201 4.92 5.31 -1.89
CA ALA A 201 6.17 4.58 -1.65
C ALA A 201 7.24 4.93 -2.70
N ARG A 202 6.81 5.17 -3.93
CA ARG A 202 7.69 5.61 -5.02
C ARG A 202 8.32 6.96 -4.70
N GLU A 203 7.51 7.93 -4.28
CA GLU A 203 8.01 9.26 -3.91
C GLU A 203 9.01 9.20 -2.76
N ALA A 204 8.73 8.36 -1.75
CA ALA A 204 9.64 8.14 -0.63
C ALA A 204 11.00 7.61 -1.08
N ILE A 205 11.02 6.66 -2.03
CA ILE A 205 12.24 6.05 -2.58
C ILE A 205 13.03 7.02 -3.46
N GLU A 206 12.34 7.82 -4.28
CA GLU A 206 12.94 8.87 -5.09
C GLU A 206 13.54 9.99 -4.21
N ASP A 207 12.83 10.41 -3.16
CA ASP A 207 13.33 11.41 -2.20
C ASP A 207 14.49 10.85 -1.36
N LEU A 208 14.46 9.57 -0.99
CA LEU A 208 15.59 8.88 -0.36
C LEU A 208 16.84 8.91 -1.26
N GLN A 209 16.70 8.55 -2.53
CA GLN A 209 17.81 8.57 -3.49
C GLN A 209 18.42 9.97 -3.60
N PHE A 210 17.55 10.98 -3.78
CA PHE A 210 17.96 12.37 -3.92
C PHE A 210 18.75 12.85 -2.69
N ASN A 211 18.22 12.64 -1.48
CA ASN A 211 18.87 13.10 -0.26
C ASN A 211 20.18 12.36 0.02
N LEU A 212 20.28 11.06 -0.28
CA LEU A 212 21.54 10.32 -0.15
C LEU A 212 22.59 10.75 -1.19
N GLN A 213 22.18 11.08 -2.42
CA GLN A 213 23.08 11.55 -3.48
C GLN A 213 23.68 12.91 -3.15
N PHE A 214 22.85 13.87 -2.74
CA PHE A 214 23.27 15.27 -2.61
C PHE A 214 23.61 15.68 -1.17
N GLY A 215 23.14 14.93 -0.17
CA GLY A 215 23.47 15.16 1.22
C GLY A 215 24.79 14.54 1.66
N LYS A 216 25.22 14.92 2.87
CA LYS A 216 26.44 14.42 3.52
C LYS A 216 26.09 13.28 4.47
N TYR A 217 25.82 12.10 3.93
CA TYR A 217 25.47 10.91 4.71
C TYR A 217 26.48 9.78 4.47
N GLY A 218 26.91 9.14 5.56
CA GLY A 218 27.92 8.08 5.56
C GLY A 218 27.48 6.80 6.27
N TYR A 219 26.39 6.87 7.04
CA TYR A 219 25.88 5.79 7.88
C TYR A 219 24.37 5.75 7.83
N ILE A 220 23.81 4.55 7.83
CA ILE A 220 22.37 4.30 7.83
C ILE A 220 22.01 3.39 8.98
N VAL A 221 20.91 3.70 9.66
CA VAL A 221 20.21 2.79 10.57
C VAL A 221 18.91 2.38 9.90
N GLU A 222 18.80 1.11 9.51
CA GLU A 222 17.54 0.48 9.10
C GLU A 222 16.87 -0.06 10.37
N ALA A 223 15.57 0.22 10.56
CA ALA A 223 14.84 -0.25 11.72
C ALA A 223 13.37 -0.57 11.38
N ASP A 224 12.85 -1.60 12.04
CA ASP A 224 11.48 -2.08 11.92
C ASP A 224 10.91 -2.29 13.32
N ILE A 225 9.63 -1.99 13.51
CA ILE A 225 8.96 -2.11 14.80
C ILE A 225 8.27 -3.47 14.89
N LYS A 226 8.65 -4.27 15.88
CA LYS A 226 8.12 -5.62 16.07
C LYS A 226 6.65 -5.57 16.45
N GLY A 227 5.81 -6.16 15.60
CA GLY A 227 4.38 -6.33 15.88
C GLY A 227 3.66 -5.00 16.14
N PHE A 228 4.06 -3.92 15.45
CA PHE A 228 3.62 -2.56 15.77
C PHE A 228 2.10 -2.43 15.98
N PHE A 229 1.30 -2.92 15.03
CA PHE A 229 -0.16 -2.83 15.12
C PHE A 229 -0.77 -3.60 16.29
N ASP A 230 -0.10 -4.63 16.81
CA ASP A 230 -0.56 -5.46 17.92
C ASP A 230 -0.16 -4.85 19.29
N ASN A 231 0.88 -4.00 19.30
CA ASN A 231 1.48 -3.44 20.52
C ASN A 231 1.11 -1.97 20.79
N ILE A 232 0.26 -1.33 19.95
CA ILE A 232 -0.15 0.06 20.18
C ILE A 232 -0.86 0.20 21.54
N ASP A 233 -0.27 0.96 22.46
CA ASP A 233 -0.90 1.27 23.74
C ASP A 233 -2.08 2.24 23.54
N HIS A 234 -3.27 1.83 24.01
CA HIS A 234 -4.51 2.59 23.77
C HIS A 234 -4.53 3.92 24.53
N ASP A 235 -3.94 3.97 25.72
CA ASP A 235 -3.99 5.16 26.56
C ASP A 235 -2.99 6.21 26.08
N TRP A 236 -1.80 5.80 25.65
CA TRP A 236 -0.85 6.66 24.92
C TRP A 236 -1.47 7.20 23.64
N LEU A 237 -2.09 6.35 22.82
CA LEU A 237 -2.74 6.79 21.58
C LEU A 237 -3.83 7.85 21.87
N LEU A 238 -4.65 7.63 22.88
CA LEU A 238 -5.70 8.58 23.25
C LEU A 238 -5.13 9.86 23.90
N ARG A 239 -3.98 9.81 24.58
CA ARG A 239 -3.26 11.01 25.03
C ARG A 239 -2.77 11.83 23.84
N MET A 240 -2.12 11.19 22.87
CA MET A 240 -1.65 11.84 21.64
C MET A 240 -2.79 12.46 20.83
N LEU A 241 -3.94 11.79 20.74
CA LEU A 241 -5.12 12.36 20.09
C LEU A 241 -5.64 13.62 20.81
N ARG A 242 -5.54 13.69 22.14
CA ARG A 242 -6.01 14.84 22.93
C ARG A 242 -5.21 16.12 22.70
N GLU A 243 -3.98 16.02 22.18
CA GLU A 243 -3.15 17.18 21.82
C GLU A 243 -3.88 18.10 20.83
N ARG A 244 -4.68 17.53 19.92
CA ARG A 244 -5.48 18.28 18.94
C ARG A 244 -6.98 18.12 19.12
N ILE A 245 -7.46 17.22 19.97
CA ILE A 245 -8.89 16.90 20.10
C ILE A 245 -9.36 17.12 21.53
N ASP A 246 -10.43 17.90 21.66
CA ASP A 246 -11.14 18.17 22.90
C ASP A 246 -12.61 17.74 22.78
N ASP A 247 -12.82 16.50 22.33
CA ASP A 247 -14.15 15.90 22.20
C ASP A 247 -14.12 14.48 22.79
N ALA A 248 -14.58 14.36 24.03
CA ALA A 248 -14.60 13.09 24.75
C ALA A 248 -15.50 12.04 24.07
N ALA A 249 -16.58 12.45 23.39
CA ALA A 249 -17.47 11.51 22.70
C ALA A 249 -16.80 10.93 21.46
N PHE A 250 -16.07 11.76 20.70
CA PHE A 250 -15.28 11.31 19.55
C PHE A 250 -14.14 10.38 19.97
N LEU A 251 -13.40 10.72 21.02
CA LEU A 251 -12.33 9.86 21.56
C LEU A 251 -12.87 8.54 22.12
N SER A 252 -14.04 8.57 22.78
CA SER A 252 -14.72 7.36 23.26
C SER A 252 -15.11 6.43 22.11
N LEU A 253 -15.52 6.98 20.96
CA LEU A 253 -15.82 6.19 19.76
C LEU A 253 -14.59 5.44 19.25
N ILE A 254 -13.43 6.10 19.20
CA ILE A 254 -12.16 5.46 18.82
C ILE A 254 -11.80 4.35 19.83
N ARG A 255 -11.91 4.64 21.14
CA ARG A 255 -11.66 3.65 22.19
C ARG A 255 -12.56 2.41 22.05
N LYS A 256 -13.83 2.57 21.65
CA LYS A 256 -14.74 1.43 21.41
C LYS A 256 -14.23 0.49 20.33
N TRP A 257 -13.58 1.00 19.27
CA TRP A 257 -12.99 0.15 18.23
C TRP A 257 -11.69 -0.52 18.66
N LEU A 258 -10.87 0.19 19.43
CA LEU A 258 -9.61 -0.37 19.96
C LEU A 258 -9.89 -1.54 20.92
N LYS A 259 -10.97 -1.45 21.72
CA LYS A 259 -11.42 -2.51 22.64
C LYS A 259 -12.43 -3.50 22.04
N ALA A 260 -12.75 -3.39 20.75
CA ALA A 260 -13.70 -4.29 20.12
C ALA A 260 -13.14 -5.71 20.11
N GLY A 261 -13.93 -6.68 20.57
CA GLY A 261 -13.54 -8.09 20.55
C GLY A 261 -13.34 -8.61 19.14
N ILE A 262 -12.41 -9.53 18.97
CA ILE A 262 -12.09 -10.19 17.70
C ILE A 262 -12.66 -11.60 17.75
N LEU A 263 -13.57 -11.93 16.83
CA LEU A 263 -14.08 -13.28 16.65
C LEU A 263 -13.09 -14.07 15.79
N ASP A 264 -12.39 -15.02 16.40
CA ASP A 264 -11.42 -15.87 15.72
C ASP A 264 -12.10 -17.00 14.93
N THR A 265 -11.33 -17.71 14.11
CA THR A 265 -11.83 -18.77 13.21
C THR A 265 -12.34 -20.00 13.96
N ASP A 266 -11.88 -20.22 15.20
CA ASP A 266 -12.34 -21.28 16.09
C ASP A 266 -13.58 -20.89 16.91
N GLY A 267 -14.14 -19.70 16.68
CA GLY A 267 -15.33 -19.19 17.37
C GLY A 267 -15.05 -18.50 18.70
N LYS A 268 -13.79 -18.44 19.15
CA LYS A 268 -13.43 -17.71 20.38
C LYS A 268 -13.46 -16.20 20.17
N ILE A 269 -13.84 -15.47 21.21
CA ILE A 269 -13.79 -14.00 21.23
C ILE A 269 -12.54 -13.59 22.00
N ILE A 270 -11.63 -12.92 21.32
CA ILE A 270 -10.40 -12.38 21.90
C ILE A 270 -10.60 -10.89 22.16
N HIS A 271 -10.41 -10.45 23.40
CA HIS A 271 -10.45 -9.02 23.74
C HIS A 271 -9.02 -8.45 23.75
N PRO A 272 -8.66 -7.59 22.79
CA PRO A 272 -7.32 -7.02 22.75
C PRO A 272 -7.10 -6.04 23.91
N GLU A 273 -6.05 -6.27 24.69
CA GLU A 273 -5.59 -5.33 25.73
C GLU A 273 -4.73 -4.20 25.12
N SER A 274 -4.04 -4.49 24.01
CA SER A 274 -3.23 -3.55 23.23
C SER A 274 -3.49 -3.71 21.74
N GLY A 275 -2.96 -2.77 20.96
CA GLY A 275 -2.99 -2.80 19.51
C GLY A 275 -4.24 -2.19 18.89
N THR A 276 -4.31 -2.24 17.56
CA THR A 276 -5.49 -1.89 16.79
C THR A 276 -5.83 -3.09 15.91
N PRO A 277 -7.14 -3.42 15.72
CA PRO A 277 -7.53 -4.49 14.82
C PRO A 277 -6.94 -4.28 13.43
N GLN A 278 -6.04 -5.18 13.02
CA GLN A 278 -5.30 -5.03 11.77
C GLN A 278 -6.24 -5.19 10.57
N GLY A 279 -6.67 -4.10 9.95
CA GLY A 279 -7.69 -4.13 8.91
C GLY A 279 -8.91 -3.24 9.22
N GLY A 280 -8.93 -2.57 10.36
CA GLY A 280 -9.75 -1.38 10.58
C GLY A 280 -9.41 -0.28 9.56
N VAL A 281 -10.42 0.48 9.15
CA VAL A 281 -10.26 1.58 8.18
C VAL A 281 -9.56 2.77 8.82
N VAL A 282 -9.76 2.98 10.12
CA VAL A 282 -9.16 4.06 10.92
C VAL A 282 -7.74 3.74 11.40
N SER A 283 -7.37 2.47 11.45
CA SER A 283 -6.09 2.01 12.03
C SER A 283 -4.85 2.66 11.40
N PRO A 284 -4.75 2.86 10.07
CA PRO A 284 -3.57 3.48 9.46
C PRO A 284 -3.31 4.93 9.92
N VAL A 285 -4.35 5.74 10.09
CA VAL A 285 -4.17 7.12 10.58
C VAL A 285 -3.81 7.14 12.06
N LEU A 286 -4.40 6.25 12.88
CA LEU A 286 -4.04 6.12 14.29
C LEU A 286 -2.58 5.69 14.47
N ALA A 287 -2.12 4.74 13.65
CA ALA A 287 -0.73 4.32 13.58
C ALA A 287 0.22 5.47 13.28
N ASN A 288 -0.11 6.30 12.29
CA ASN A 288 0.70 7.45 11.93
C ASN A 288 0.75 8.52 13.01
N ILE A 289 -0.38 8.81 13.66
CA ILE A 289 -0.45 9.71 14.82
C ILE A 289 0.47 9.18 15.91
N TYR A 290 0.38 7.88 16.23
CA TYR A 290 1.20 7.27 17.27
C TYR A 290 2.71 7.46 17.01
N LEU A 291 3.16 7.06 15.82
CA LEU A 291 4.59 7.16 15.45
C LEU A 291 5.05 8.59 15.23
N HIS A 292 4.15 9.50 14.90
CA HIS A 292 4.49 10.92 14.84
C HIS A 292 4.99 11.43 16.20
N PHE A 293 4.27 11.13 17.28
CA PHE A 293 4.68 11.55 18.62
C PHE A 293 5.79 10.68 19.22
N ALA A 294 5.73 9.35 19.03
CA ALA A 294 6.69 8.43 19.61
C ALA A 294 8.07 8.53 18.96
N LEU A 295 8.13 8.68 17.62
CA LEU A 295 9.35 8.59 16.83
C LEU A 295 9.67 9.88 16.09
N ASP A 296 8.78 10.37 15.22
CA ASP A 296 9.12 11.46 14.28
C ASP A 296 9.49 12.75 15.01
N LEU A 297 8.67 13.19 15.97
CA LEU A 297 8.93 14.41 16.75
C LEU A 297 10.17 14.27 17.64
N TRP A 298 10.44 13.07 18.16
CA TRP A 298 11.66 12.83 18.91
C TRP A 298 12.90 12.92 18.02
N PHE A 299 12.82 12.36 16.81
CA PHE A 299 13.90 12.47 15.84
C PHE A 299 14.18 13.94 15.50
N GLU A 300 13.16 14.69 15.09
CA GLU A 300 13.32 16.08 14.66
C GLU A 300 13.73 17.02 15.80
N LYS A 301 13.13 16.89 16.98
CA LYS A 301 13.33 17.84 18.10
C LYS A 301 14.44 17.46 19.05
N ARG A 302 14.95 16.23 19.02
CA ARG A 302 16.01 15.78 19.94
C ARG A 302 17.18 15.14 19.23
N VAL A 303 16.95 14.15 18.37
CA VAL A 303 18.04 13.43 17.71
C VAL A 303 18.79 14.36 16.77
N LYS A 304 18.08 15.00 15.83
CA LYS A 304 18.67 15.87 14.80
C LYS A 304 19.44 17.04 15.41
N ILE A 305 18.92 17.66 16.46
CA ILE A 305 19.57 18.79 17.17
C ILE A 305 20.86 18.36 17.89
N ASN A 306 20.90 17.14 18.43
CA ASN A 306 22.06 16.63 19.15
C ASN A 306 23.12 15.99 18.23
N CYS A 307 22.83 15.84 16.93
CA CYS A 307 23.79 15.31 15.97
C CYS A 307 24.88 16.34 15.68
N ARG A 308 26.13 15.87 15.55
CA ARG A 308 27.25 16.72 15.13
C ARG A 308 27.18 17.07 13.65
N GLY A 309 26.62 16.17 12.84
CA GLY A 309 26.49 16.35 11.40
C GLY A 309 25.05 16.18 10.93
N ASN A 310 24.87 16.15 9.60
CA ASN A 310 23.55 16.03 9.01
C ASN A 310 22.89 14.70 9.39
N ALA A 311 21.60 14.75 9.68
CA ALA A 311 20.77 13.58 9.93
C ALA A 311 19.35 13.76 9.37
N PHE A 312 18.78 12.71 8.82
CA PHE A 312 17.35 12.65 8.50
C PHE A 312 16.77 11.28 8.80
N ILE A 313 15.46 11.25 9.08
CA ILE A 313 14.64 10.04 9.11
C ILE A 313 13.78 10.04 7.85
N LEU A 314 13.48 8.86 7.30
CA LEU A 314 12.44 8.66 6.31
C LEU A 314 11.59 7.47 6.74
N ARG A 315 10.28 7.70 6.94
CA ARG A 315 9.36 6.71 7.47
C ARG A 315 8.25 6.38 6.49
N TYR A 316 7.99 5.08 6.31
CA TYR A 316 6.85 4.55 5.59
C TYR A 316 6.07 3.59 6.49
N ALA A 317 5.00 4.09 7.10
CA ALA A 317 4.26 3.36 8.13
C ALA A 317 5.16 3.01 9.33
N ASP A 318 5.36 1.71 9.61
CA ASP A 318 6.18 1.15 10.68
C ASP A 318 7.65 0.89 10.26
N ASP A 319 7.94 0.91 8.96
CA ASP A 319 9.29 0.75 8.39
C ASP A 319 9.96 2.12 8.23
N PHE A 320 11.19 2.27 8.69
CA PHE A 320 11.91 3.54 8.57
C PHE A 320 13.43 3.37 8.46
N ILE A 321 14.03 4.37 7.82
CA ILE A 321 15.47 4.48 7.65
C ILE A 321 15.92 5.83 8.20
N CYS A 322 17.01 5.82 8.96
CA CYS A 322 17.67 7.03 9.42
C CYS A 322 19.06 7.11 8.80
N ALA A 323 19.43 8.25 8.22
CA ALA A 323 20.75 8.48 7.66
C ALA A 323 21.49 9.53 8.48
N PHE A 324 22.78 9.31 8.67
CA PHE A 324 23.67 10.14 9.49
C PHE A 324 24.98 10.40 8.75
N GLN A 325 25.54 11.59 8.96
CA GLN A 325 26.87 11.95 8.47
C GLN A 325 27.97 11.17 9.20
N TYR A 326 27.89 11.11 10.53
CA TYR A 326 28.93 10.55 11.40
C TYR A 326 28.50 9.24 12.06
N ARG A 327 29.48 8.37 12.30
CA ARG A 327 29.26 7.04 12.89
C ARG A 327 28.71 7.13 14.32
N ASP A 328 29.25 8.05 15.11
CA ASP A 328 28.92 8.17 16.52
C ASP A 328 27.48 8.63 16.73
N ASP A 329 26.98 9.54 15.87
CA ASP A 329 25.58 9.96 15.87
C ASP A 329 24.65 8.78 15.52
N ALA A 330 25.01 7.99 14.50
CA ALA A 330 24.25 6.80 14.11
C ALA A 330 24.25 5.73 15.22
N ARG A 331 25.40 5.52 15.87
CA ARG A 331 25.56 4.57 16.97
C ARG A 331 24.78 4.98 18.21
N ARG A 332 24.80 6.28 18.56
CA ARG A 332 24.00 6.84 19.65
C ARG A 332 22.51 6.59 19.39
N PHE A 333 22.02 6.96 18.21
CA PHE A 333 20.62 6.71 17.83
C PHE A 333 20.26 5.23 17.88
N TYR A 334 21.13 4.34 17.37
CA TYR A 334 20.91 2.90 17.38
C TYR A 334 20.68 2.33 18.79
N TYR A 335 21.39 2.84 19.80
CA TYR A 335 21.23 2.40 21.19
C TYR A 335 20.10 3.10 21.95
N GLU A 336 19.81 4.37 21.65
CA GLU A 336 18.71 5.11 22.28
C GLU A 336 17.32 4.69 21.75
N LEU A 337 17.25 4.21 20.50
CA LEU A 337 15.99 3.87 19.84
C LEU A 337 15.16 2.81 20.59
N PRO A 338 15.72 1.67 21.06
CA PRO A 338 14.97 0.69 21.85
C PRO A 338 14.36 1.29 23.13
N GLU A 339 15.14 2.08 23.89
CA GLU A 339 14.67 2.72 25.12
C GLU A 339 13.56 3.73 24.82
N ARG A 340 13.72 4.52 23.75
CA ARG A 340 12.70 5.46 23.30
C ARG A 340 11.39 4.75 22.99
N LEU A 341 11.43 3.65 22.22
CA LEU A 341 10.23 2.90 21.85
C LEU A 341 9.59 2.19 23.05
N ALA A 342 10.40 1.70 24.00
CA ALA A 342 9.90 1.04 25.22
C ALA A 342 9.02 1.98 26.07
N ASN A 343 9.32 3.28 26.11
CA ASN A 343 8.48 4.29 26.79
C ASN A 343 7.04 4.38 26.22
N PHE A 344 6.84 3.89 24.99
CA PHE A 344 5.55 3.82 24.30
C PHE A 344 5.06 2.37 24.15
N ASN A 345 5.57 1.44 24.96
CA ASN A 345 5.22 0.02 24.88
C ASN A 345 5.47 -0.60 23.48
N LEU A 346 6.46 -0.07 22.75
CA LEU A 346 6.90 -0.57 21.46
C LEU A 346 8.28 -1.23 21.59
N SER A 347 8.62 -2.09 20.63
CA SER A 347 9.93 -2.74 20.58
C SER A 347 10.47 -2.75 19.15
N VAL A 348 11.78 -2.52 19.00
CA VAL A 348 12.47 -2.76 17.73
C VAL A 348 12.48 -4.25 17.40
N ALA A 349 12.55 -4.60 16.12
CA ALA A 349 12.83 -5.96 15.66
C ALA A 349 14.35 -6.13 15.46
N PRO A 350 15.09 -6.73 16.42
CA PRO A 350 16.55 -6.78 16.36
C PRO A 350 17.07 -7.48 15.11
N GLU A 351 16.35 -8.48 14.62
CA GLU A 351 16.70 -9.25 13.41
C GLU A 351 16.60 -8.44 12.11
N LYS A 352 15.91 -7.30 12.12
CA LYS A 352 15.76 -6.38 10.99
C LYS A 352 16.46 -5.05 11.19
N THR A 353 16.97 -4.80 12.40
CA THR A 353 17.54 -3.49 12.76
C THR A 353 19.05 -3.55 12.58
N ALA A 354 19.60 -2.73 11.69
CA ALA A 354 21.02 -2.78 11.33
C ALA A 354 21.63 -1.38 11.21
N LEU A 355 22.86 -1.24 11.71
CA LEU A 355 23.71 -0.08 11.47
C LEU A 355 24.70 -0.39 10.35
N LEU A 356 24.57 0.33 9.23
CA LEU A 356 25.31 0.10 8.00
C LEU A 356 26.17 1.31 7.64
N ARG A 357 27.39 1.08 7.16
CA ARG A 357 28.20 2.12 6.53
C ARG A 357 27.71 2.30 5.09
N PHE A 358 27.30 3.50 4.72
CA PHE A 358 26.75 3.84 3.41
C PHE A 358 27.44 5.11 2.88
N SER A 359 28.57 4.94 2.20
CA SER A 359 29.45 6.06 1.87
C SER A 359 29.85 6.05 0.40
N ARG A 360 29.84 7.23 -0.23
CA ARG A 360 30.33 7.44 -1.60
C ARG A 360 31.79 7.07 -1.81
N PHE A 361 32.60 7.04 -0.75
CA PHE A 361 34.02 6.68 -0.83
C PHE A 361 34.26 5.17 -0.86
N HIS A 362 33.20 4.37 -0.76
CA HIS A 362 33.26 2.91 -0.84
C HIS A 362 32.08 2.41 -1.70
N PRO A 363 32.06 2.77 -3.00
CA PRO A 363 31.00 2.33 -3.89
C PRO A 363 31.02 0.80 -4.03
N GLY A 364 29.85 0.19 -4.15
CA GLY A 364 29.71 -1.25 -4.25
C GLY A 364 28.36 -1.78 -3.76
N MET A 365 28.01 -2.97 -4.23
CA MET A 365 26.74 -3.63 -3.87
C MET A 365 26.76 -4.30 -2.49
N GLU A 366 27.92 -4.45 -1.86
CA GLU A 366 28.05 -5.06 -0.53
C GLU A 366 27.34 -4.23 0.54
N ARG A 367 27.43 -2.90 0.43
CA ARG A 367 26.89 -1.93 1.39
C ARG A 367 25.56 -1.36 0.92
N ARG A 368 24.70 -2.20 0.34
CA ARG A 368 23.37 -1.82 -0.11
C ARG A 368 22.37 -1.79 1.05
N ILE A 369 21.43 -0.87 0.98
CA ILE A 369 20.28 -0.77 1.89
C ILE A 369 19.04 -1.31 1.19
N VAL A 370 18.13 -1.93 1.92
CA VAL A 370 16.88 -2.49 1.36
C VAL A 370 15.67 -1.80 1.98
N PHE A 371 14.93 -1.04 1.18
CA PHE A 371 13.76 -0.30 1.64
C PHE A 371 12.64 -0.32 0.61
N LEU A 372 11.41 -0.55 1.05
CA LEU A 372 10.21 -0.58 0.19
C LEU A 372 10.36 -1.43 -1.09
N GLY A 373 11.11 -2.54 -1.00
CA GLY A 373 11.35 -3.44 -2.13
C GLY A 373 12.42 -2.99 -3.12
N PHE A 374 13.18 -1.94 -2.80
CA PHE A 374 14.32 -1.47 -3.57
C PHE A 374 15.63 -1.66 -2.80
N GLU A 375 16.67 -2.03 -3.55
CA GLU A 375 18.06 -1.98 -3.09
C GLU A 375 18.65 -0.64 -3.54
N THR A 376 19.14 0.16 -2.58
CA THR A 376 19.84 1.43 -2.85
C THR A 376 21.33 1.27 -2.51
N TYR A 377 22.23 1.73 -3.38
CA TYR A 377 23.68 1.55 -3.23
C TYR A 377 24.47 2.61 -4.01
N TRP A 378 25.70 2.86 -3.58
CA TRP A 378 26.66 3.67 -4.34
C TRP A 378 27.32 2.84 -5.43
N MET A 379 27.46 3.41 -6.63
CA MET A 379 28.12 2.79 -7.77
C MET A 379 28.73 3.86 -8.68
N GLU A 380 29.90 3.57 -9.24
CA GLU A 380 30.52 4.39 -10.27
C GLU A 380 29.81 4.20 -11.61
N ASP A 381 29.59 5.30 -12.32
CA ASP A 381 29.17 5.23 -13.71
C ASP A 381 30.34 5.07 -14.68
N SER A 382 30.04 4.96 -15.97
CA SER A 382 31.05 4.80 -17.02
C SER A 382 32.03 5.98 -17.12
N SER A 383 31.73 7.13 -16.51
CA SER A 383 32.60 8.30 -16.45
C SER A 383 33.43 8.36 -15.15
N GLY A 384 33.32 7.36 -14.28
CA GLY A 384 33.96 7.36 -12.96
C GLY A 384 33.23 8.20 -11.90
N ALA A 385 32.07 8.77 -12.23
CA ALA A 385 31.29 9.56 -11.28
C ALA A 385 30.50 8.63 -10.34
N VAL A 386 30.67 8.81 -9.03
CA VAL A 386 30.00 8.01 -8.01
C VAL A 386 28.55 8.49 -7.81
N LYS A 387 27.58 7.59 -8.04
CA LYS A 387 26.14 7.89 -7.97
C LYS A 387 25.40 6.86 -7.12
N VAL A 388 24.36 7.32 -6.43
CA VAL A 388 23.37 6.47 -5.76
C VAL A 388 22.46 5.88 -6.82
N ARG A 389 22.46 4.55 -6.92
CA ARG A 389 21.58 3.79 -7.82
C ARG A 389 20.56 3.01 -7.01
N GLN A 390 19.43 2.75 -7.66
CA GLN A 390 18.34 1.96 -7.11
C GLN A 390 17.95 0.85 -8.07
N ARG A 391 17.65 -0.33 -7.53
CA ARG A 391 17.07 -1.43 -8.30
C ARG A 391 16.02 -2.19 -7.48
N THR A 392 15.16 -2.96 -8.13
CA THR A 392 14.26 -3.90 -7.46
C THR A 392 15.10 -4.87 -6.63
N ALA A 393 14.77 -5.00 -5.34
CA ALA A 393 15.47 -5.91 -4.45
C ALA A 393 15.44 -7.35 -4.99
N ARG A 394 16.57 -8.07 -4.90
CA ARG A 394 16.73 -9.37 -5.58
C ARG A 394 15.64 -10.37 -5.19
N LYS A 395 15.31 -10.45 -3.89
CA LYS A 395 14.26 -11.32 -3.37
C LYS A 395 12.88 -10.95 -3.95
N LYS A 396 12.57 -9.66 -4.07
CA LYS A 396 11.31 -9.16 -4.63
C LYS A 396 11.19 -9.44 -6.13
N LEU A 397 12.27 -9.26 -6.90
CA LEU A 397 12.28 -9.62 -8.32
C LEU A 397 12.09 -11.13 -8.52
N GLN A 398 12.82 -11.96 -7.76
CA GLN A 398 12.69 -13.41 -7.81
C GLN A 398 11.27 -13.88 -7.45
N GLY A 399 10.68 -13.31 -6.41
CA GLY A 399 9.28 -13.52 -6.09
C GLY A 399 8.39 -13.19 -7.28
N ALA A 400 8.54 -12.00 -7.86
CA ALA A 400 7.73 -11.54 -8.99
C ALA A 400 7.79 -12.54 -10.16
N CYS A 401 9.00 -12.98 -10.51
CA CYS A 401 9.24 -14.01 -11.52
C CYS A 401 8.56 -15.35 -11.19
N ARG A 402 8.55 -15.76 -9.92
CA ARG A 402 7.88 -16.99 -9.47
C ARG A 402 6.36 -16.89 -9.62
N ARG A 403 5.76 -15.80 -9.13
CA ARG A 403 4.31 -15.58 -9.20
C ARG A 403 3.79 -15.48 -10.60
N ILE A 404 4.47 -14.74 -11.49
CA ILE A 404 4.00 -14.62 -12.87
C ILE A 404 4.08 -15.97 -13.58
N LYS A 405 5.12 -16.77 -13.30
CA LYS A 405 5.24 -18.13 -13.82
C LYS A 405 4.12 -19.05 -13.32
N GLU A 406 3.83 -19.03 -12.03
CA GLU A 406 2.73 -19.81 -11.42
C GLU A 406 1.38 -19.41 -12.04
N TRP A 407 1.11 -18.12 -12.10
CA TRP A 407 -0.10 -17.61 -12.73
C TRP A 407 -0.22 -18.05 -14.19
N ILE A 408 0.85 -17.91 -14.99
CA ILE A 408 0.88 -18.37 -16.39
C ILE A 408 0.57 -19.88 -16.46
N LYS A 409 1.16 -20.69 -15.58
CA LYS A 409 0.96 -22.14 -15.57
C LYS A 409 -0.50 -22.51 -15.29
N GLU A 410 -1.13 -21.84 -14.34
CA GLU A 410 -2.54 -22.06 -13.95
C GLU A 410 -3.51 -21.55 -15.02
N ASN A 411 -3.21 -20.42 -15.63
CA ASN A 411 -4.12 -19.70 -16.54
C ASN A 411 -3.85 -20.00 -18.02
N ARG A 412 -3.02 -21.00 -18.33
CA ARG A 412 -2.69 -21.41 -19.71
C ARG A 412 -3.90 -21.91 -20.53
N HIS A 413 -5.00 -22.26 -19.85
CA HIS A 413 -6.24 -22.72 -20.47
C HIS A 413 -7.06 -21.57 -21.10
N LEU A 414 -6.81 -20.32 -20.68
CA LEU A 414 -7.53 -19.14 -21.19
C LEU A 414 -7.36 -18.97 -22.70
N LYS A 415 -8.34 -18.33 -23.36
CA LYS A 415 -8.23 -17.97 -24.79
C LYS A 415 -7.08 -16.99 -25.01
N GLY A 416 -6.41 -17.06 -26.15
CA GLY A 416 -5.17 -16.30 -26.41
C GLY A 416 -5.29 -14.80 -26.12
N ARG A 417 -6.34 -14.14 -26.61
CA ARG A 417 -6.58 -12.70 -26.37
C ARG A 417 -6.80 -12.38 -24.88
N GLU A 418 -7.56 -13.21 -24.17
CA GLU A 418 -7.85 -13.02 -22.75
C GLU A 418 -6.60 -13.23 -21.89
N PHE A 419 -5.83 -14.29 -22.19
CA PHE A 419 -4.55 -14.57 -21.56
C PHE A 419 -3.59 -13.38 -21.72
N ILE A 420 -3.44 -12.87 -22.95
CA ILE A 420 -2.54 -11.76 -23.24
C ILE A 420 -2.99 -10.47 -22.56
N LYS A 421 -4.30 -10.15 -22.57
CA LYS A 421 -4.83 -9.00 -21.81
C LYS A 421 -4.55 -9.14 -20.31
N ALA A 422 -4.73 -10.33 -19.74
CA ALA A 422 -4.50 -10.59 -18.31
C ALA A 422 -3.01 -10.57 -17.93
N LEU A 423 -2.13 -11.03 -18.84
CA LEU A 423 -0.68 -10.95 -18.71
C LEU A 423 -0.21 -9.49 -18.77
N ASN A 424 -0.69 -8.72 -19.75
CA ASN A 424 -0.35 -7.30 -19.91
C ASN A 424 -0.74 -6.49 -18.67
N ARG A 425 -1.92 -6.73 -18.08
CA ARG A 425 -2.33 -6.09 -16.81
C ARG A 425 -1.34 -6.37 -15.66
N ARG A 426 -0.81 -7.60 -15.57
CA ARG A 426 0.16 -7.98 -14.53
C ARG A 426 1.52 -7.33 -14.75
N LEU A 427 1.98 -7.29 -16.00
CA LEU A 427 3.21 -6.61 -16.38
C LEU A 427 3.11 -5.11 -16.06
N GLN A 428 2.05 -4.44 -16.51
CA GLN A 428 1.81 -3.03 -16.21
C GLN A 428 1.73 -2.76 -14.71
N GLY A 429 1.07 -3.63 -13.94
CA GLY A 429 1.03 -3.52 -12.49
C GLY A 429 2.43 -3.54 -11.84
N HIS A 430 3.33 -4.41 -12.33
CA HIS A 430 4.72 -4.43 -11.88
C HIS A 430 5.47 -3.14 -12.26
N TYR A 431 5.27 -2.65 -13.48
CA TYR A 431 5.93 -1.43 -13.96
C TYR A 431 5.47 -0.21 -13.17
N ASN A 432 4.18 -0.09 -12.89
CA ASN A 432 3.64 1.07 -12.18
C ASN A 432 4.32 1.31 -10.82
N TYR A 433 4.77 0.24 -10.15
CA TYR A 433 5.48 0.34 -8.89
C TYR A 433 7.01 0.47 -9.07
N TYR A 434 7.62 -0.41 -9.86
CA TYR A 434 9.09 -0.53 -9.93
C TYR A 434 9.76 0.39 -10.97
N ASN A 435 8.99 1.10 -11.81
CA ASN A 435 9.52 1.97 -12.86
C ASN A 435 10.01 3.32 -12.31
N ILE A 436 11.16 3.28 -11.65
CA ILE A 436 11.93 4.43 -11.18
C ILE A 436 13.23 4.61 -12.00
N PRO A 437 13.81 5.82 -12.06
CA PRO A 437 15.11 6.03 -12.69
C PRO A 437 16.18 5.06 -12.14
N GLY A 438 16.94 4.45 -13.05
CA GLY A 438 18.00 3.49 -12.69
C GLY A 438 17.55 2.02 -12.52
N ASN A 439 16.25 1.71 -12.50
CA ASN A 439 15.74 0.33 -12.32
C ASN A 439 15.25 -0.35 -13.61
N LEU A 440 15.50 0.25 -14.78
CA LEU A 440 14.96 -0.23 -16.05
C LEU A 440 15.43 -1.66 -16.40
N GLU A 441 16.66 -2.01 -16.03
CA GLU A 441 17.23 -3.34 -16.26
C GLU A 441 16.43 -4.45 -15.56
N SER A 442 16.08 -4.27 -14.27
CA SER A 442 15.28 -5.24 -13.52
C SER A 442 13.90 -5.45 -14.14
N ILE A 443 13.31 -4.38 -14.69
CA ILE A 443 11.99 -4.41 -15.31
C ILE A 443 12.05 -5.15 -16.65
N TRP A 444 13.07 -4.90 -17.47
CA TRP A 444 13.30 -5.68 -18.69
C TRP A 444 13.54 -7.15 -18.39
N ARG A 445 14.33 -7.47 -17.38
CA ARG A 445 14.55 -8.85 -16.94
C ARG A 445 13.24 -9.54 -16.55
N PHE A 446 12.36 -8.85 -15.83
CA PHE A 446 11.03 -9.37 -15.49
C PHE A 446 10.15 -9.58 -16.74
N TYR A 447 10.16 -8.61 -17.67
CA TYR A 447 9.41 -8.70 -18.92
C TYR A 447 9.83 -9.89 -19.77
N PHE A 448 11.13 -10.04 -20.05
CA PHE A 448 11.65 -11.14 -20.85
C PHE A 448 11.36 -12.49 -20.18
N TRP A 449 11.58 -12.60 -18.87
CA TRP A 449 11.23 -13.80 -18.12
C TRP A 449 9.76 -14.19 -18.25
N ALA A 450 8.86 -13.22 -18.17
CA ALA A 450 7.42 -13.44 -18.31
C ALA A 450 7.06 -13.93 -19.72
N LEU A 451 7.66 -13.35 -20.76
CA LEU A 451 7.44 -13.76 -22.14
C LEU A 451 8.00 -15.15 -22.44
N GLU A 452 9.19 -15.48 -21.96
CA GLU A 452 9.77 -16.82 -22.05
C GLU A 452 8.88 -17.86 -21.36
N CYS A 453 8.38 -17.53 -20.17
CA CYS A 453 7.43 -18.39 -19.46
C CYS A 453 6.12 -18.56 -20.25
N ALA A 454 5.56 -17.47 -20.78
CA ALA A 454 4.34 -17.51 -21.58
C ALA A 454 4.54 -18.37 -22.83
N PHE A 455 5.61 -18.14 -23.59
CA PHE A 455 5.99 -18.92 -24.76
C PHE A 455 6.11 -20.42 -24.43
N LYS A 456 6.83 -20.75 -23.35
CA LYS A 456 7.03 -22.13 -22.90
C LYS A 456 5.73 -22.82 -22.53
N TRP A 457 4.87 -22.17 -21.74
CA TRP A 457 3.66 -22.81 -21.20
C TRP A 457 2.48 -22.82 -22.17
N LEU A 458 2.36 -21.82 -23.06
CA LEU A 458 1.36 -21.84 -24.14
C LEU A 458 1.67 -22.96 -25.14
N ASN A 459 2.94 -23.20 -25.45
CA ASN A 459 3.36 -24.34 -26.27
C ASN A 459 3.15 -25.71 -25.63
N ARG A 460 2.84 -25.76 -24.33
CA ARG A 460 2.48 -27.00 -23.61
C ARG A 460 0.96 -27.23 -23.54
N ARG A 461 0.14 -26.36 -24.15
CA ARG A 461 -1.32 -26.47 -24.16
C ARG A 461 -1.85 -27.57 -25.10
N GLY A 462 -1.18 -27.80 -26.22
CA GLY A 462 -1.69 -28.66 -27.30
C GLY A 462 -0.77 -29.84 -27.64
N GLY A 463 -0.68 -30.86 -26.76
CA GLY A 463 -0.09 -32.17 -27.08
C GLY A 463 1.12 -32.17 -28.02
N LYS A 464 1.08 -32.95 -29.12
CA LYS A 464 2.24 -33.25 -29.99
C LYS A 464 2.66 -32.14 -30.99
N ARG A 465 1.98 -30.98 -31.08
CA ARG A 465 2.37 -29.88 -32.00
C ARG A 465 2.62 -28.57 -31.24
N LYS A 466 3.82 -27.99 -31.41
CA LYS A 466 4.13 -26.64 -30.89
C LYS A 466 3.19 -25.62 -31.55
N SER A 467 2.37 -24.95 -30.74
CA SER A 467 1.40 -23.97 -31.23
C SER A 467 2.04 -22.66 -31.72
N PHE A 468 3.24 -22.32 -31.24
CA PHE A 468 3.95 -21.08 -31.54
C PHE A 468 5.45 -21.30 -31.79
N THR A 469 5.98 -20.73 -32.87
CA THR A 469 7.41 -20.37 -33.00
C THR A 469 7.64 -18.99 -32.38
N TRP A 470 8.89 -18.66 -32.01
CA TRP A 470 9.21 -17.33 -31.48
C TRP A 470 8.81 -16.21 -32.44
N ARG A 471 8.95 -16.41 -33.75
CA ARG A 471 8.52 -15.45 -34.79
C ARG A 471 7.01 -15.18 -34.70
N ILE A 472 6.20 -16.24 -34.66
CA ILE A 472 4.73 -16.12 -34.58
C ILE A 472 4.31 -15.53 -33.23
N PHE A 473 4.95 -15.96 -32.14
CA PHE A 473 4.68 -15.46 -30.80
C PHE A 473 4.96 -13.95 -30.71
N ASN A 474 6.14 -13.49 -31.15
CA ASN A 474 6.50 -12.07 -31.11
C ASN A 474 5.54 -11.22 -31.94
N LYS A 475 5.15 -11.69 -33.15
CA LYS A 475 4.14 -11.00 -33.97
C LYS A 475 2.79 -10.90 -33.24
N ALA A 476 2.36 -11.96 -32.56
CA ALA A 476 1.13 -11.95 -31.77
C ALA A 476 1.21 -11.01 -30.55
N ILE A 477 2.35 -10.97 -29.86
CA ILE A 477 2.60 -10.05 -28.73
C ILE A 477 2.52 -8.59 -29.18
N GLU A 478 3.08 -8.27 -30.35
CA GLU A 478 3.07 -6.92 -30.92
C GLU A 478 1.67 -6.51 -31.38
N LEU A 479 0.96 -7.37 -32.12
CA LEU A 479 -0.41 -7.11 -32.57
C LEU A 479 -1.39 -6.91 -31.40
N LEU A 480 -1.21 -7.65 -30.30
CA LEU A 480 -2.07 -7.57 -29.12
C LEU A 480 -1.64 -6.47 -28.13
N GLY A 481 -0.54 -5.75 -28.43
CA GLY A 481 -0.14 -4.56 -27.70
C GLY A 481 0.30 -4.82 -26.25
N ILE A 482 1.11 -5.85 -26.00
CA ILE A 482 1.75 -5.96 -24.68
C ILE A 482 2.66 -4.75 -24.46
N ALA A 483 2.47 -4.08 -23.33
CA ALA A 483 3.29 -2.93 -22.95
C ALA A 483 4.74 -3.37 -22.73
N LYS A 484 5.64 -2.87 -23.57
CA LYS A 484 7.09 -2.96 -23.35
C LYS A 484 7.49 -2.02 -22.20
N PRO A 485 8.47 -2.38 -21.35
CA PRO A 485 9.02 -1.46 -20.37
C PRO A 485 9.49 -0.16 -21.02
N LYS A 486 9.03 0.97 -20.49
CA LYS A 486 9.47 2.30 -20.91
C LYS A 486 9.73 3.12 -19.66
N MET A 487 10.90 3.75 -19.59
CA MET A 487 11.18 4.68 -18.51
C MET A 487 10.21 5.86 -18.63
N ARG A 488 9.51 6.18 -17.55
CA ARG A 488 8.74 7.42 -17.44
C ARG A 488 9.50 8.33 -16.49
N ILE A 489 10.20 9.30 -17.05
CA ILE A 489 10.80 10.38 -16.28
C ILE A 489 9.66 11.36 -15.99
N VAL A 490 9.28 11.46 -14.72
CA VAL A 490 8.35 12.48 -14.26
C VAL A 490 9.21 13.55 -13.60
N ASN A 491 9.30 14.72 -14.20
CA ASN A 491 9.96 15.86 -13.57
C ASN A 491 9.17 16.23 -12.33
N ARG A 492 9.76 15.99 -11.15
CA ARG A 492 9.15 16.22 -9.84
C ARG A 492 10.12 17.03 -8.99
N GLN A 493 9.57 17.93 -8.18
CA GLN A 493 10.33 18.59 -7.13
C GLN A 493 10.56 17.61 -5.99
N HIS A 494 11.83 17.31 -5.71
CA HIS A 494 12.23 16.45 -4.60
C HIS A 494 12.12 17.20 -3.27
N ARG A 495 11.77 16.46 -2.22
CA ARG A 495 11.80 17.00 -0.85
C ARG A 495 13.21 16.90 -0.31
N VAL A 496 13.78 18.02 0.11
CA VAL A 496 15.10 18.08 0.73
C VAL A 496 14.92 18.00 2.26
N PHE A 497 15.62 17.08 2.90
CA PHE A 497 15.51 16.83 4.35
C PHE A 497 16.64 17.47 5.18
N ALA A 498 17.55 18.17 4.52
CA ALA A 498 18.68 18.88 5.13
C ALA A 498 18.20 19.94 6.12
#